data_AF-A0A200Q323-F1
#
_entry.id   AF-A0A200Q323-F1
#
_cell.length_a   1.000
_cell.length_b   1.000
_cell.length_c   1.000
_cell.angle_alpha   90.00
_cell.angle_beta   90.00
_cell.angle_gamma   90.00
#
_symmetry.space_group_name_H-M   'P 1'
#
loop_
_entity.id
_entity.type
_entity.pdbx_description
1 polymer ?
#
loop_
_entity_poly.entity_id
_entity_poly.type
_entity_poly.pdbx_seq_one_letter_code
_entity_poly.pdbx_strand_id
1 'polypeptide(L)' 'MAASSLNKIERAHQMYRDGQHEEALGFYTEALAMAKTKAQKIALHSNRAACFLKLHDFKKVRFPSLSI' A
#
# COMPACT_ATOMS: atom_id res chain seq x y z
N MET A 1 8.97 16.53 14.06
CA MET A 1 7.72 15.75 13.87
C MET A 1 7.84 14.87 12.61
N ALA A 2 8.56 13.74 12.70
CA ALA A 2 8.68 12.74 11.62
C ALA A 2 7.85 11.46 11.90
N ALA A 3 7.27 11.36 13.10
CA ALA A 3 6.54 10.17 13.57
C ALA A 3 5.21 9.94 12.83
N SER A 4 4.57 10.99 12.31
CA SER A 4 3.28 10.89 11.63
C SER A 4 3.36 10.17 10.28
N SER A 5 4.48 10.29 9.56
CA SER A 5 4.68 9.60 8.27
C SER A 5 4.88 8.10 8.45
N LEU A 6 5.64 7.69 9.48
CA LEU A 6 5.90 6.28 9.77
C LEU A 6 4.61 5.55 10.20
N ASN A 7 3.80 6.20 11.04
CA ASN A 7 2.55 5.62 11.52
C ASN A 7 1.54 5.37 10.38
N LYS A 8 1.52 6.21 9.33
CA LYS A 8 0.71 5.98 8.12
C LYS A 8 1.23 4.81 7.28
N ILE A 9 2.54 4.65 7.19
CA ILE A 9 3.17 3.53 6.46
C ILE A 9 2.87 2.20 7.16
N GLU A 10 3.00 2.14 8.49
CA GLU A 10 2.67 0.95 9.27
C GLU A 10 1.18 0.58 9.11
N ARG A 11 0.29 1.57 9.09
CA ARG A 11 -1.13 1.34 8.84
C ARG A 11 -1.40 0.82 7.43
N ALA A 12 -0.72 1.35 6.41
CA ALA A 12 -0.77 0.84 5.04
C ALA A 12 -0.24 -0.61 4.96
N HIS A 13 0.80 -0.96 5.71
CA HIS A 13 1.31 -2.34 5.80
C HIS A 13 0.28 -3.27 6.44
N GLN A 14 -0.42 -2.81 7.48
CA GLN A 14 -1.48 -3.59 8.11
C GLN A 14 -2.64 -3.85 7.14
N MET A 15 -3.09 -2.83 6.41
CA MET A 15 -4.13 -2.97 5.37
C MET A 15 -3.66 -3.86 4.21
N TYR A 16 -2.37 -3.79 3.88
CA TYR A 16 -1.77 -4.70 2.91
C TYR A 16 -1.81 -6.16 3.37
N ARG A 17 -1.61 -6.44 4.67
CA ARG A 17 -1.79 -7.80 5.23
C ARG A 17 -3.25 -8.23 5.24
N ASP A 18 -4.18 -7.29 5.43
CA ASP A 18 -5.62 -7.52 5.44
C ASP A 18 -6.22 -7.77 4.04
N GLY A 19 -5.43 -7.53 2.98
CA GLY A 19 -5.88 -7.63 1.59
C GLY A 19 -6.57 -6.35 1.08
N GLN A 20 -6.67 -5.31 1.91
CA GLN A 20 -7.16 -3.97 1.56
C GLN A 20 -6.08 -3.15 0.84
N HIS A 21 -5.56 -3.70 -0.24
CA HIS A 21 -4.46 -3.07 -0.97
C HIS A 21 -4.85 -1.77 -1.67
N GLU A 22 -6.11 -1.62 -2.10
CA GLU A 22 -6.62 -0.39 -2.73
C GLU A 22 -6.62 0.78 -1.74
N GLU A 23 -7.07 0.56 -0.51
CA GLU A 23 -6.98 1.57 0.55
C GLU A 23 -5.54 1.83 0.98
N ALA A 24 -4.71 0.78 1.05
CA ALA A 24 -3.28 0.94 1.34
C ALA A 24 -2.59 1.88 0.34
N LEU A 25 -2.95 1.84 -0.95
CA LEU A 25 -2.43 2.76 -1.97
C LEU A 25 -2.78 4.24 -1.69
N GLY A 26 -3.96 4.51 -1.14
CA GLY A 26 -4.37 5.84 -0.70
C GLY A 26 -3.46 6.37 0.40
N PHE A 27 -3.24 5.55 1.44
CA PHE A 27 -2.33 5.88 2.54
C PHE A 27 -0.88 6.07 2.08
N TYR A 28 -0.39 5.24 1.16
CA TYR A 28 0.95 5.44 0.59
C TYR A 28 1.06 6.75 -0.18
N THR A 29 0.01 7.15 -0.90
CA THR A 29 0.00 8.41 -1.66
C THR A 29 0.00 9.62 -0.74
N GLU A 30 -0.80 9.60 0.33
CA GLU A 30 -0.75 10.60 1.38
C GLU A 30 0.60 10.64 2.10
N ALA A 31 1.18 9.48 2.43
CA ALA A 31 2.49 9.41 3.04
C ALA A 31 3.58 9.99 2.11
N LEU A 32 3.44 9.82 0.79
CA LEU A 32 4.35 10.36 -0.22
C LEU A 32 4.22 11.88 -0.37
N ALA A 33 3.00 12.41 -0.24
CA ALA A 33 2.75 13.85 -0.18
C ALA A 33 3.34 14.49 1.09
N MET A 34 3.31 13.76 2.21
CA MET A 34 3.91 14.21 3.48
C MET A 34 5.42 13.94 3.59
N ALA A 35 5.98 13.10 2.72
CA ALA A 35 7.38 12.72 2.75
C ALA A 35 8.27 13.91 2.39
N LYS A 36 9.06 14.38 3.36
CA LYS A 36 10.01 15.49 3.17
C LYS A 36 11.38 15.03 2.68
N THR A 37 11.73 13.77 2.93
CA THR A 37 13.06 13.23 2.60
C THR A 37 13.02 12.41 1.32
N LYS A 38 14.10 12.50 0.52
CA LYS A 38 14.25 11.68 -0.70
C LYS A 38 14.21 10.18 -0.40
N ALA A 39 14.83 9.74 0.70
CA ALA A 39 14.83 8.35 1.12
C ALA A 39 13.42 7.80 1.38
N GLN A 40 12.55 8.57 2.06
CA GLN A 40 11.16 8.16 2.27
C GLN A 40 10.39 8.06 0.96
N LYS A 41 10.56 9.01 0.03
CA LYS A 41 9.90 8.95 -1.28
C LYS A 41 10.32 7.71 -2.07
N ILE A 42 11.61 7.37 -2.06
CA ILE A 42 12.13 6.17 -2.73
C ILE A 42 11.51 4.91 -2.12
N ALA A 43 11.56 4.77 -0.79
CA ALA A 43 10.99 3.62 -0.09
C ALA A 43 9.47 3.47 -0.33
N LEU A 44 8.73 4.59 -0.36
CA LEU A 44 7.29 4.63 -0.64
C LEU A 44 6.98 4.23 -2.08
N HIS A 45 7.76 4.69 -3.06
CA HIS A 45 7.60 4.29 -4.46
C HIS A 45 7.83 2.79 -4.64
N SER A 46 8.88 2.22 -4.04
CA SER A 46 9.14 0.77 -4.07
C SER A 46 8.00 -0.01 -3.41
N ASN A 47 7.49 0.42 -2.26
CA ASN A 47 6.36 -0.23 -1.59
C ASN A 47 5.06 -0.14 -2.40
N ARG A 48 4.80 0.99 -3.08
CA ARG A 48 3.67 1.12 -4.02
C ARG A 48 3.77 0.12 -5.17
N ALA A 49 4.95 -0.03 -5.77
CA ALA A 49 5.17 -1.00 -6.85
C ALA A 49 4.93 -2.45 -6.37
N ALA A 50 5.45 -2.80 -5.18
CA ALA A 50 5.17 -4.09 -4.56
C ALA A 50 3.67 -4.30 -4.30
N CYS A 51 2.96 -3.25 -3.88
CA CYS A 51 1.52 -3.31 -3.70
C CYS A 51 0.76 -3.56 -5.00
N PHE A 52 1.14 -2.90 -6.10
CA PHE A 52 0.54 -3.15 -7.41
C PHE A 52 0.78 -4.58 -7.89
N LEU A 53 2.00 -5.11 -7.71
CA LEU A 53 2.29 -6.51 -8.05
C LEU A 53 1.38 -7.48 -7.28
N LYS A 54 1.23 -7.26 -5.97
CA LYS A 54 0.37 -8.11 -5.14
C LYS A 54 -1.11 -7.96 -5.47
N LEU A 55 -1.58 -6.74 -5.70
CA LEU A 55 -2.94 -6.47 -6.17
C LEU A 55 -3.25 -7.17 -7.48
N HIS A 56 -2.32 -7.14 -8.44
CA HIS A 56 -2.50 -7.79 -9.73
C HIS A 56 -2.61 -9.31 -9.59
N ASP A 57 -1.87 -9.91 -8.65
CA ASP A 57 -2.03 -11.31 -8.27
C ASP A 57 -3.42 -11.58 -7.65
N PHE A 58 -3.86 -10.80 -6.67
CA PHE A 58 -5.19 -10.97 -6.07
C PHE A 58 -6.34 -10.70 -7.04
N LYS A 59 -6.16 -9.77 -7.99
CA LYS A 59 -7.15 -9.50 -9.05
C LYS A 59 -7.18 -10.65 -10.06
N LYS A 60 -6.05 -11.32 -10.29
CA LYS A 60 -5.99 -12.57 -11.07
C LYS A 60 -6.62 -13.76 -10.34
N VAL A 61 -6.59 -13.77 -9.00
CA VAL A 61 -7.23 -14.79 -8.14
C VAL A 61 -8.72 -14.51 -7.88
N ARG A 62 -9.30 -13.44 -8.43
CA ARG A 62 -10.75 -13.22 -8.45
C ARG A 62 -11.36 -13.70 -9.76
N PHE A 63 -11.08 -14.94 -10.12
CA PHE A 63 -11.97 -15.70 -10.99
C PHE A 63 -12.95 -16.49 -10.09
N PRO A 64 -14.26 -16.43 -10.41
CA PRO A 64 -15.36 -16.66 -9.47
C PRO A 64 -15.42 -18.11 -9.01
N SER A 65 -15.23 -18.35 -7.71
CA SER A 65 -15.78 -19.54 -7.07
C SER A 65 -17.28 -19.33 -6.88
N LEU A 66 -17.99 -19.73 -7.93
CA LEU A 66 -19.34 -20.25 -7.96
C LEU A 66 -19.88 -20.76 -6.60
N SER A 67 -21.08 -20.32 -6.25
CA SER A 67 -22.15 -21.10 -5.58
C SER A 67 -23.43 -20.37 -6.02
N ILE A 68 -24.13 -20.81 -7.08
CA ILE A 68 -25.15 -21.89 -7.06
C ILE A 68 -25.95 -21.88 -5.78
#